data_AF-W9R2H9-F1
#
_entry.id   AF-W9R2H9-F1
#
_cell.length_a   1.000
_cell.length_b   1.000
_cell.length_c   1.000
_cell.angle_alpha   90.00
_cell.angle_beta   90.00
_cell.angle_gamma   90.00
#
_symmetry.space_group_name_H-M   'P 1'
#
loop_
_entity.id
_entity.type
_entity.pdbx_description
1 polymer ?
#
loop_
_entity_poly.entity_id
_entity_poly.type
_entity_poly.pdbx_seq_one_letter_code
_entity_poly.pdbx_strand_id
1 'polypeptide(L)'
;MTNSPKGFTLNNADSCRVKFARRFLRSLIEIKTRQTNYNNNLSSSPSSSSEIRRRSERIKLKAYSSMAHAVGPRKAWTRALLLKLHNRAKRHRFRTRKRSSLAMVLKKKRVFRVKNHANFYKPAAERGNYSVLNSDEKTEKLRELVPGGKAMDICSLLEETAHFIKCLAMQVQVMHEIADQLSN
;
A
#
# COMPACT_ATOMS: atom_id res chain seq x y z
N MET A 1 -30.11 4.03 -42.05
CA MET A 1 -30.83 4.00 -40.74
C MET A 1 -29.81 4.04 -39.63
N THR A 2 -30.08 4.88 -38.65
CA THR A 2 -29.18 5.47 -37.67
C THR A 2 -28.57 4.47 -36.68
N ASN A 3 -27.28 4.68 -36.40
CA ASN A 3 -26.53 4.07 -35.31
C ASN A 3 -27.28 4.20 -33.97
N SER A 4 -27.28 3.14 -33.19
CA SER A 4 -27.39 3.24 -31.73
C SER A 4 -26.28 2.43 -31.06
N PRO A 5 -25.49 3.04 -30.17
CA PRO A 5 -24.40 2.36 -29.49
C PRO A 5 -25.00 1.45 -28.40
N LYS A 6 -24.63 0.17 -28.43
CA LYS A 6 -24.88 -0.75 -27.34
C LYS A 6 -24.23 -0.17 -26.09
N GLY A 7 -25.05 0.23 -25.13
CA GLY A 7 -24.61 0.76 -23.84
C GLY A 7 -23.64 -0.22 -23.20
N PHE A 8 -22.40 0.19 -23.03
CA PHE A 8 -21.43 -0.53 -22.23
C PHE A 8 -21.93 -0.51 -20.79
N THR A 9 -22.37 -1.66 -20.29
CA THR A 9 -22.46 -1.91 -18.85
C THR A 9 -21.04 -1.82 -18.30
N LEU A 10 -20.62 -0.61 -17.92
CA LEU A 10 -19.36 -0.33 -17.25
C LEU A 10 -19.32 -1.15 -15.96
N ASN A 11 -18.58 -2.25 -15.99
CA ASN A 11 -18.41 -3.11 -14.83
C ASN A 11 -17.83 -2.28 -13.68
N ASN A 12 -18.24 -2.57 -12.44
CA ASN A 12 -17.70 -1.90 -11.26
C ASN A 12 -16.15 -1.99 -11.20
N ALA A 13 -15.57 -3.02 -11.83
CA ALA A 13 -14.13 -3.17 -12.04
C ALA A 13 -13.52 -2.07 -12.93
N ASP A 14 -14.17 -1.71 -14.04
CA ASP A 14 -13.72 -0.65 -14.94
C ASP A 14 -13.83 0.71 -14.27
N SER A 15 -14.90 0.93 -13.48
CA SER A 15 -15.03 2.13 -12.65
C SER A 15 -13.89 2.24 -11.63
N CYS A 16 -13.55 1.15 -10.95
CA CYS A 16 -12.45 1.11 -9.98
C CYS A 16 -11.09 1.33 -10.65
N ARG A 17 -10.86 0.74 -11.82
CA ARG A 17 -9.64 0.90 -12.62
C ARG A 17 -9.42 2.35 -13.05
N VAL A 18 -10.45 2.99 -13.60
CA VAL A 18 -10.39 4.41 -14.01
C VAL A 18 -10.18 5.32 -12.80
N LYS A 19 -10.90 5.08 -11.70
CA LYS A 19 -10.70 5.82 -10.43
C LYS A 19 -9.27 5.65 -9.91
N PHE A 20 -8.73 4.43 -9.96
CA PHE A 20 -7.36 4.14 -9.56
C PHE A 20 -6.37 4.91 -10.44
N ALA A 21 -6.44 4.74 -11.76
CA ALA A 21 -5.55 5.40 -12.72
C ALA A 21 -5.56 6.92 -12.55
N ARG A 22 -6.75 7.54 -12.51
CA ARG A 22 -6.89 8.99 -12.33
C ARG A 22 -6.24 9.48 -11.03
N ARG A 23 -6.49 8.79 -9.91
CA ARG A 23 -5.89 9.14 -8.60
C ARG A 23 -4.38 8.94 -8.61
N PHE A 24 -3.92 7.86 -9.23
CA PHE A 24 -2.51 7.51 -9.29
C PHE A 24 -1.73 8.52 -10.15
N LEU A 25 -2.22 8.87 -11.33
CA LEU A 25 -1.63 9.92 -12.18
C LEU A 25 -1.54 11.27 -11.44
N ARG A 26 -2.61 11.69 -10.75
CA ARG A 26 -2.58 12.90 -9.91
C ARG A 26 -1.49 12.82 -8.85
N SER A 27 -1.30 11.66 -8.24
CA SER A 27 -0.26 11.44 -7.24
C SER A 27 1.17 11.44 -7.80
N LEU A 28 1.35 11.02 -9.06
CA LEU A 28 2.64 11.08 -9.76
C LEU A 28 3.01 12.53 -10.08
N ILE A 29 2.04 13.34 -10.50
CA ILE A 29 2.22 14.79 -10.70
C ILE A 29 2.67 15.43 -9.37
N GLU A 30 2.02 15.11 -8.24
CA GLU A 30 2.44 15.60 -6.91
C GLU A 30 3.87 15.18 -6.51
N ILE A 31 4.31 13.98 -6.91
CA ILE A 31 5.69 13.54 -6.63
C ILE A 31 6.68 14.33 -7.50
N LYS A 32 6.35 14.56 -8.77
CA LYS A 32 7.19 15.33 -9.71
C LYS A 32 7.33 16.80 -9.28
N THR A 33 6.24 17.44 -8.84
CA THR A 33 6.27 18.85 -8.37
C THR A 33 7.06 19.01 -7.08
N ARG A 34 6.97 18.05 -6.15
CA ARG A 34 7.79 18.08 -4.92
C ARG A 34 9.28 17.91 -5.19
N GLN A 35 9.64 17.13 -6.21
CA GLN A 35 11.04 16.92 -6.58
C GLN A 35 11.64 18.16 -7.24
N THR A 36 10.93 18.77 -8.19
CA THR A 36 11.37 20.00 -8.85
C THR A 36 11.58 21.13 -7.83
N ASN A 37 10.66 21.31 -6.89
CA ASN A 37 10.81 22.28 -5.81
C ASN A 37 11.99 21.96 -4.85
N TYR A 38 12.37 20.70 -4.66
CA TYR A 38 13.53 20.35 -3.83
C TYR A 38 14.85 20.60 -4.58
N ASN A 39 14.91 20.22 -5.86
CA ASN A 39 16.11 20.37 -6.69
C ASN A 39 16.43 21.84 -6.97
N ASN A 40 15.42 22.71 -7.11
CA ASN A 40 15.64 24.16 -7.27
C ASN A 40 16.24 24.83 -6.01
N ASN A 41 16.14 24.19 -4.84
CA ASN A 41 16.66 24.71 -3.57
C ASN A 41 17.98 24.05 -3.12
N LEU A 42 18.47 23.03 -3.84
CA LEU A 42 19.71 22.34 -3.51
C LEU A 42 20.41 21.95 -4.81
N SER A 43 21.40 22.75 -5.21
CA SER A 43 22.36 22.42 -6.29
C SER A 43 23.13 21.15 -5.90
N SER A 44 22.57 19.97 -6.12
CA SER A 44 23.22 18.70 -5.82
C SER A 44 22.63 17.57 -6.67
N SER A 45 23.55 16.82 -7.27
CA SER A 45 23.36 15.79 -8.29
C SER A 45 22.25 14.76 -7.95
N PRO A 46 21.32 14.46 -8.87
CA PRO A 46 20.13 13.62 -8.61
C PRO A 46 20.42 12.11 -8.75
N SER A 47 21.51 11.60 -8.16
CA SER A 47 21.97 10.23 -8.46
C SER A 47 22.53 9.45 -7.27
N SER A 48 22.04 9.65 -6.03
CA SER A 48 22.29 8.63 -5.01
C SER A 48 21.26 7.51 -5.14
N SER A 49 21.71 6.25 -5.10
CA SER A 49 20.85 5.04 -5.06
C SER A 49 19.77 5.13 -3.95
N SER A 50 20.06 5.89 -2.90
CA SER A 50 19.16 6.17 -1.79
C SER A 50 17.92 7.00 -2.20
N GLU A 51 18.06 7.92 -3.15
CA GLU A 51 16.97 8.78 -3.62
C GLU A 51 16.03 8.05 -4.57
N ILE A 52 16.60 7.21 -5.45
CA ILE A 52 15.84 6.30 -6.31
C ILE A 52 14.97 5.39 -5.41
N ARG A 53 15.57 4.76 -4.40
CA ARG A 53 14.82 3.91 -3.44
C ARG A 53 13.71 4.70 -2.72
N ARG A 54 13.99 5.93 -2.26
CA ARG A 54 12.99 6.79 -1.62
C ARG A 54 11.85 7.16 -2.58
N ARG A 55 12.16 7.43 -3.85
CA ARG A 55 11.19 7.74 -4.89
C ARG A 55 10.29 6.53 -5.15
N SER A 56 10.86 5.36 -5.37
CA SER A 56 10.13 4.12 -5.60
C SER A 56 9.22 3.77 -4.43
N GLU A 57 9.68 3.96 -3.19
CA GLU A 57 8.85 3.80 -1.99
C GLU A 57 7.66 4.80 -1.97
N ARG A 58 7.88 6.07 -2.33
CA ARG A 58 6.77 7.05 -2.42
C ARG A 58 5.76 6.64 -3.48
N ILE A 59 6.23 6.19 -4.64
CA ILE A 59 5.37 5.72 -5.75
C ILE A 59 4.56 4.52 -5.28
N LYS A 60 5.20 3.50 -4.68
CA LYS A 60 4.53 2.31 -4.12
C LYS A 60 3.45 2.69 -3.10
N LEU A 61 3.75 3.60 -2.17
CA LEU A 61 2.76 4.04 -1.18
C LEU A 61 1.60 4.81 -1.79
N LYS A 62 1.86 5.66 -2.79
CA LYS A 62 0.81 6.39 -3.53
C LYS A 62 -0.05 5.46 -4.38
N ALA A 63 0.54 4.41 -4.96
CA ALA A 63 -0.21 3.37 -5.65
C ALA A 63 -1.16 2.65 -4.67
N TYR A 64 -0.66 2.20 -3.52
CA TYR A 64 -1.53 1.58 -2.50
C TYR A 64 -2.63 2.53 -2.00
N SER A 65 -2.31 3.80 -1.75
CA SER A 65 -3.28 4.80 -1.34
C SER A 65 -4.35 5.03 -2.40
N SER A 66 -3.95 5.16 -3.67
CA SER A 66 -4.86 5.40 -4.79
C SER A 66 -5.77 4.20 -5.03
N MET A 67 -5.24 2.98 -4.93
CA MET A 67 -5.99 1.74 -5.05
C MET A 67 -7.03 1.61 -3.95
N ALA A 68 -6.64 1.85 -2.69
CA ALA A 68 -7.57 1.80 -1.55
C ALA A 68 -8.71 2.84 -1.68
N HIS A 69 -8.41 4.05 -2.15
CA HIS A 69 -9.43 5.07 -2.39
C HIS A 69 -10.32 4.79 -3.60
N ALA A 70 -9.85 4.03 -4.59
CA ALA A 70 -10.65 3.63 -5.75
C ALA A 70 -11.67 2.54 -5.37
N VAL A 71 -11.25 1.57 -4.54
CA VAL A 71 -12.11 0.50 -4.02
C VAL A 71 -13.12 1.02 -3.00
N GLY A 72 -12.70 1.98 -2.16
CA GLY A 72 -13.58 2.62 -1.19
C GLY A 72 -13.62 1.94 0.20
N PRO A 73 -14.38 2.49 1.15
CA PRO A 73 -14.28 2.16 2.57
C PRO A 73 -15.00 0.88 2.98
N ARG A 74 -15.74 0.23 2.07
CA ARG A 74 -16.55 -0.95 2.37
C ARG A 74 -15.72 -2.20 2.67
N LYS A 75 -14.48 -2.24 2.18
CA LYS A 75 -13.57 -3.37 2.40
C LYS A 75 -12.70 -3.14 3.62
N ALA A 76 -12.57 -4.15 4.47
CA ALA A 76 -11.79 -4.06 5.69
C ALA A 76 -10.31 -3.83 5.38
N TRP A 77 -9.78 -4.46 4.33
CA TRP A 77 -8.39 -4.28 3.92
C TRP A 77 -8.09 -2.85 3.45
N THR A 78 -9.04 -2.13 2.83
CA THR A 78 -8.80 -0.74 2.38
C THR A 78 -8.66 0.20 3.58
N ARG A 79 -9.53 0.03 4.59
CA ARG A 79 -9.48 0.80 5.85
C ARG A 79 -8.17 0.54 6.59
N ALA A 80 -7.79 -0.72 6.72
CA ALA A 80 -6.55 -1.12 7.39
C ALA A 80 -5.31 -0.56 6.64
N LEU A 81 -5.31 -0.63 5.31
CA LEU A 81 -4.23 -0.11 4.47
C LEU A 81 -4.11 1.41 4.59
N LEU A 82 -5.22 2.15 4.53
CA LEU A 82 -5.23 3.61 4.72
C LEU A 82 -4.77 4.02 6.12
N LEU A 83 -5.18 3.29 7.16
CA LEU A 83 -4.72 3.52 8.53
C LEU A 83 -3.21 3.28 8.66
N LYS A 84 -2.69 2.22 8.04
CA LYS A 84 -1.24 1.92 8.00
C LYS A 84 -0.45 3.05 7.31
N LEU A 85 -0.96 3.56 6.20
CA LEU A 85 -0.37 4.69 5.47
C LEU A 85 -0.40 5.99 6.28
N HIS A 86 -1.54 6.31 6.89
CA HIS A 86 -1.69 7.47 7.76
C HIS A 86 -0.73 7.41 8.96
N ASN A 87 -0.63 6.25 9.62
CA ASN A 87 0.29 6.04 10.73
C ASN A 87 1.76 6.11 10.31
N ARG A 88 2.12 5.72 9.09
CA ARG A 88 3.47 5.91 8.54
C ARG A 88 3.76 7.41 8.33
N ALA A 89 2.84 8.16 7.72
CA ALA A 89 2.98 9.60 7.53
C ALA A 89 3.08 10.35 8.87
N LYS A 90 2.23 9.99 9.84
CA LYS A 90 2.24 10.53 11.21
C LYS A 90 3.60 10.29 11.87
N ARG A 91 4.12 9.06 11.85
CA ARG A 91 5.46 8.73 12.37
C ARG A 91 6.56 9.53 11.69
N HIS A 92 6.51 9.72 10.37
CA HIS A 92 7.47 10.57 9.66
C HIS A 92 7.41 12.03 10.13
N ARG A 93 6.21 12.62 10.25
CA ARG A 93 6.03 14.00 10.76
C ARG A 93 6.53 14.14 12.20
N PHE A 94 6.28 13.15 13.07
CA PHE A 94 6.81 13.18 14.43
C PHE A 94 8.34 13.08 14.48
N ARG A 95 8.96 12.28 13.60
CA ARG A 95 10.43 12.17 13.51
C ARG A 95 11.08 13.43 12.95
N THR A 96 10.46 14.11 11.99
CA THR A 96 10.97 15.38 11.46
C THR A 96 10.79 16.51 12.47
N ARG A 97 9.63 16.55 13.16
CA ARG A 97 9.32 17.58 14.16
C ARG A 97 10.11 17.44 15.47
N LYS A 98 10.66 16.25 15.80
CA LYS A 98 11.60 16.09 16.92
C LYS A 98 13.01 16.64 16.63
N ARG A 99 13.36 16.86 15.36
CA ARG A 99 14.66 17.43 14.96
C ARG A 99 14.64 18.96 14.95
N SER A 100 13.46 19.57 14.92
CA SER A 100 13.23 20.99 15.19
C SER A 100 12.72 21.11 16.63
N SER A 101 13.56 21.61 17.52
CA SER A 101 13.37 21.82 18.97
C SER A 101 11.92 22.13 19.46
N LEU A 102 11.61 21.69 20.70
CA LEU A 102 10.48 22.04 21.60
C LEU A 102 9.24 21.11 21.69
N ALA A 103 9.13 20.02 20.94
CA ALA A 103 7.93 19.14 21.02
C ALA A 103 7.99 18.03 22.11
N MET A 104 8.53 18.32 23.31
CA MET A 104 8.63 17.38 24.44
C MET A 104 7.75 17.78 25.64
N VAL A 105 6.59 18.41 25.46
CA VAL A 105 5.78 18.88 26.61
C VAL A 105 4.37 18.30 26.73
N LEU A 106 3.83 17.52 25.79
CA LEU A 106 2.51 16.91 26.00
C LEU A 106 2.53 15.39 25.82
N LYS A 107 2.69 14.71 26.95
CA LYS A 107 2.45 13.27 27.14
C LYS A 107 1.00 12.94 26.75
N LYS A 108 0.82 11.88 25.96
CA LYS A 108 -0.33 10.98 26.15
C LYS A 108 0.16 9.54 26.03
N LYS A 109 0.36 8.93 27.20
CA LYS A 109 0.59 7.48 27.38
C LYS A 109 -0.60 6.77 26.73
N ARG A 110 -0.40 6.12 25.58
CA ARG A 110 -1.27 5.05 25.12
C ARG A 110 -0.44 3.78 25.20
N VAL A 111 -0.69 3.00 26.26
CA VAL A 111 -0.21 1.63 26.36
C VAL A 111 -1.00 0.83 25.34
N PHE A 112 -0.44 0.66 24.14
CA PHE A 112 -0.73 -0.53 23.37
C PHE A 112 0.25 -1.59 23.85
N ARG A 113 -0.21 -2.53 24.67
CA ARG A 113 0.46 -3.82 24.83
C ARG A 113 0.38 -4.53 23.49
N VAL A 114 1.28 -4.22 22.58
CA VAL A 114 1.65 -5.15 21.53
C VAL A 114 2.55 -6.16 22.23
N LYS A 115 2.07 -7.40 22.39
CA LYS A 115 2.94 -8.52 22.71
C LYS A 115 3.96 -8.59 21.57
N ASN A 116 5.15 -8.04 21.80
CA ASN A 116 6.32 -8.32 20.99
C ASN A 116 6.65 -9.79 21.27
N HIS A 117 6.17 -10.70 20.42
CA HIS A 117 6.72 -12.04 20.36
C HIS A 117 8.02 -11.98 19.56
N ALA A 118 9.00 -11.27 20.13
CA ALA A 118 10.39 -11.48 19.77
C ALA A 118 10.80 -12.83 20.36
N ASN A 119 11.35 -13.69 19.51
CA ASN A 119 12.04 -14.93 19.84
C ASN A 119 11.17 -16.10 20.30
N PHE A 120 10.69 -16.87 19.33
CA PHE A 120 10.80 -18.33 19.45
C PHE A 120 11.61 -18.83 18.25
N TYR A 121 12.93 -18.73 18.38
CA TYR A 121 13.83 -19.48 17.52
C TYR A 121 13.63 -20.96 17.84
N LYS A 122 13.01 -21.72 16.93
CA LYS A 122 13.13 -23.18 16.92
C LYS A 122 14.47 -23.56 16.28
N PRO A 123 15.21 -24.52 16.85
CA PRO A 123 16.51 -24.91 16.33
C PRO A 123 16.37 -25.54 14.94
N ALA A 124 17.39 -25.31 14.12
CA ALA A 124 17.54 -25.91 12.81
C ALA A 124 17.80 -27.40 12.96
N ALA A 125 16.77 -28.21 12.72
CA ALA A 125 16.93 -29.64 12.49
C ALA A 125 16.07 -30.05 11.29
N GLU A 126 16.77 -30.66 10.34
CA GLU A 126 16.27 -31.64 9.38
C GLU A 126 15.71 -31.14 8.04
N ARG A 127 16.65 -31.17 7.09
CA ARG A 127 16.49 -31.29 5.64
C ARG A 127 15.30 -32.16 5.26
N GLY A 128 14.51 -31.66 4.32
CA GLY A 128 13.80 -32.48 3.34
C GLY A 128 12.53 -33.14 3.84
N ASN A 129 11.44 -32.37 3.88
CA ASN A 129 10.11 -32.96 3.75
C ASN A 129 9.14 -31.92 3.18
N TYR A 130 8.57 -32.20 1.99
CA TYR A 130 7.49 -31.39 1.41
C TYR A 130 6.23 -31.62 2.24
N SER A 131 6.14 -30.92 3.36
CA SER A 131 5.01 -31.05 4.29
C SER A 131 3.87 -30.14 3.84
N VAL A 132 2.71 -30.76 3.67
CA VAL A 132 1.42 -30.09 3.56
C VAL A 132 1.27 -29.23 4.82
N LEU A 133 1.54 -27.92 4.73
CA LEU A 133 1.33 -26.98 5.85
C LEU A 133 -0.10 -27.16 6.38
N ASN A 134 -0.23 -27.35 7.69
CA ASN A 134 -1.51 -27.47 8.39
C ASN A 134 -2.39 -26.24 8.08
N SER A 135 -3.71 -26.44 7.96
CA SER A 135 -4.68 -25.40 7.58
C SER A 135 -4.56 -24.13 8.44
N ASP A 136 -4.23 -24.30 9.72
CA ASP A 136 -4.10 -23.22 10.69
C ASP A 136 -2.88 -22.34 10.41
N GLU A 137 -1.73 -22.91 10.04
CA GLU A 137 -0.52 -22.14 9.72
C GLU A 137 -0.68 -21.33 8.44
N LYS A 138 -1.32 -21.91 7.42
CA LYS A 138 -1.65 -21.19 6.17
C LYS A 138 -2.58 -20.01 6.45
N THR A 139 -3.56 -20.21 7.33
CA THR A 139 -4.50 -19.17 7.74
C THR A 139 -3.78 -18.03 8.47
N GLU A 140 -2.91 -18.34 9.42
CA GLU A 140 -2.12 -17.33 10.13
C GLU A 140 -1.21 -16.54 9.18
N LYS A 141 -0.52 -17.21 8.25
CA LYS A 141 0.28 -16.52 7.23
C LYS A 141 -0.58 -15.58 6.37
N LEU A 142 -1.80 -15.99 6.02
CA LEU A 142 -2.71 -15.15 5.26
C LEU A 142 -3.15 -13.91 6.04
N ARG A 143 -3.39 -14.03 7.36
CA ARG A 143 -3.70 -12.89 8.24
C ARG A 143 -2.59 -11.84 8.28
N GLU A 144 -1.35 -12.26 8.09
CA GLU A 144 -0.20 -11.36 8.04
C GLU A 144 -0.06 -10.63 6.71
N LEU A 145 -0.44 -11.28 5.61
CA LEU A 145 -0.35 -10.74 4.25
C LEU A 145 -1.47 -9.76 3.94
N VAL A 146 -2.70 -10.06 4.35
CA VAL A 146 -3.87 -9.23 4.07
C VAL A 146 -3.90 -8.05 5.04
N PRO A 147 -3.99 -6.79 4.56
CA PRO A 147 -4.14 -5.65 5.44
C PRO A 147 -5.34 -5.82 6.38
N GLY A 148 -5.11 -5.84 7.69
CA GLY A 148 -6.17 -6.03 8.69
C GLY A 148 -6.57 -7.50 8.94
N GLY A 149 -5.95 -8.48 8.28
CA GLY A 149 -6.32 -9.90 8.37
C GLY A 149 -6.24 -10.49 9.78
N LYS A 150 -5.39 -9.95 10.66
CA LYS A 150 -5.28 -10.36 12.07
C LYS A 150 -6.58 -10.21 12.87
N ALA A 151 -7.50 -9.35 12.44
CA ALA A 151 -8.77 -9.08 13.12
C ALA A 151 -9.99 -9.69 12.42
N MET A 152 -9.82 -10.39 11.30
CA MET A 152 -10.92 -10.95 10.50
C MET A 152 -11.28 -12.36 10.97
N ASP A 153 -12.51 -12.82 10.79
CA ASP A 153 -12.82 -14.25 10.83
C ASP A 153 -12.33 -14.94 9.54
N ILE A 154 -12.36 -16.27 9.47
CA ILE A 154 -11.83 -17.03 8.33
C ILE A 154 -12.60 -16.71 7.04
N CYS A 155 -13.94 -16.64 7.09
CA CYS A 155 -14.77 -16.36 5.91
C CYS A 155 -14.49 -14.96 5.36
N SER A 156 -14.50 -13.95 6.22
CA SER A 156 -14.16 -12.57 5.83
C SER A 156 -12.73 -12.46 5.32
N LEU A 157 -11.77 -13.18 5.92
CA LEU A 157 -10.38 -13.19 5.48
C LEU A 157 -10.25 -13.69 4.05
N LEU A 158 -10.94 -14.78 3.69
CA LEU A 158 -10.90 -15.33 2.34
C LEU A 158 -11.56 -14.39 1.32
N GLU A 159 -12.72 -13.81 1.63
CA GLU A 159 -13.41 -12.87 0.74
C GLU A 159 -12.57 -11.60 0.50
N GLU A 160 -12.03 -11.03 1.57
CA GLU A 160 -11.16 -9.86 1.51
C GLU A 160 -9.85 -10.18 0.77
N THR A 161 -9.30 -11.38 0.93
CA THR A 161 -8.11 -11.85 0.19
C THR A 161 -8.36 -11.90 -1.31
N ALA A 162 -9.43 -12.57 -1.75
CA ALA A 162 -9.77 -12.69 -3.16
C ALA A 162 -9.93 -11.30 -3.80
N HIS A 163 -10.64 -10.42 -3.11
CA HIS A 163 -10.80 -9.04 -3.55
C HIS A 163 -9.48 -8.26 -3.56
N PHE A 164 -8.61 -8.46 -2.56
CA PHE A 164 -7.31 -7.80 -2.49
C PHE A 164 -6.38 -8.24 -3.63
N ILE A 165 -6.31 -9.54 -3.93
CA ILE A 165 -5.54 -10.09 -5.06
C ILE A 165 -6.01 -9.47 -6.38
N LYS A 166 -7.34 -9.42 -6.60
CA LYS A 166 -7.92 -8.78 -7.79
C LYS A 166 -7.49 -7.32 -7.92
N CYS A 167 -7.47 -6.58 -6.81
CA CYS A 167 -7.05 -5.18 -6.81
C CYS A 167 -5.54 -5.02 -7.04
N LEU A 168 -4.71 -5.93 -6.50
CA LEU A 168 -3.27 -5.93 -6.75
C LEU A 168 -2.95 -6.17 -8.23
N ALA A 169 -3.63 -7.14 -8.87
CA ALA A 169 -3.48 -7.39 -10.29
C ALA A 169 -3.84 -6.14 -11.12
N MET A 170 -4.99 -5.51 -10.82
CA MET A 170 -5.41 -4.25 -11.46
C MET A 170 -4.40 -3.11 -11.22
N GLN A 171 -3.82 -3.01 -10.01
CA GLN A 171 -2.79 -2.02 -9.71
C GLN A 171 -1.56 -2.21 -10.59
N VAL A 172 -1.05 -3.44 -10.69
CA VAL A 172 0.11 -3.75 -11.52
C VAL A 172 -0.18 -3.45 -12.98
N GLN A 173 -1.33 -3.86 -13.50
CA GLN A 173 -1.73 -3.62 -14.89
C GLN A 173 -1.74 -2.12 -15.23
N VAL A 174 -2.43 -1.31 -14.43
CA VAL A 174 -2.50 0.14 -14.69
C VAL A 174 -1.12 0.80 -14.57
N MET A 175 -0.30 0.38 -13.62
CA MET A 175 1.07 0.90 -13.50
C MET A 175 1.94 0.53 -14.70
N HIS A 176 1.77 -0.68 -15.24
CA HIS A 176 2.46 -1.15 -16.44
C HIS A 176 2.03 -0.33 -17.66
N GLU A 177 0.74 -0.20 -17.91
CA GLU A 177 0.20 0.58 -19.04
C GLU A 177 0.67 2.04 -19.02
N ILE A 178 0.73 2.66 -17.85
CA ILE A 178 1.28 4.02 -17.70
C ILE A 178 2.78 4.03 -18.01
N ALA A 179 3.54 3.03 -17.60
CA ALA A 179 4.98 2.96 -17.87
C ALA A 179 5.26 2.77 -19.36
N ASP A 180 4.50 1.91 -20.04
CA ASP A 180 4.62 1.69 -21.48
C ASP A 180 4.34 2.97 -22.27
N GLN A 181 3.26 3.68 -21.91
CA GLN A 181 2.90 4.96 -22.55
C GLN A 181 3.94 6.06 -22.35
N LEU A 182 4.78 5.97 -21.32
CA LEU A 182 5.84 6.94 -21.04
C LEU A 182 7.22 6.51 -21.54
N SER A 183 7.35 5.29 -22.07
CA SER A 183 8.58 4.75 -22.63
C SER A 183 8.67 4.91 -24.16
N ASN A 184 7.58 5.39 -24.78
CA ASN A 184 7.47 5.78 -26.18
C ASN A 184 7.61 7.30 -26.34
#